data_AF-A0A1C7I418-F1
#
_entry.id   AF-A0A1C7I418-F1
#
_cell.length_a   1.000
_cell.length_b   1.000
_cell.length_c   1.000
_cell.angle_alpha   90.00
_cell.angle_beta   90.00
_cell.angle_gamma   90.00
#
_symmetry.space_group_name_H-M   'P 1'
#
loop_
_entity.id
_entity.type
_entity.pdbx_description
1 polymer ?
#
loop_
_entity_poly.entity_id
_entity_poly.type
_entity_poly.pdbx_seq_one_letter_code
_entity_poly.pdbx_strand_id
1 'polypeptide(L)'
;MQQDRLTGKLKPQYKTFADNYIENGGNMTKAARDAGYAEKGLNKRVGRLMANEGIKEYIACRQQEIDSQRICSLKEIQEFRSRVVRGEEKDQFELDAALTERLKAANDLEKALKIKEEEEERHRIAEAARNAGTWHMDLDIIADGFHPIIRDIRNRKHSEYDFPGGRGSTKSSSVSCIIIELIKNNSDMHALVLRKVGNTIRDSVYAQLKWAIQKMGLEEEFEYKTSPLEIIYRPTGQKIYFRGADDPLKIKSIKPEFGYIGIIWFEELDQFAGPEEIRSIEQSAIRGGDVAYKFKSFNPPKSKNNWANEYVAETERDNPDAVVYRSTYKDVPPEWLGQKFIDDAEHLRKINPEAYENEYDGVANGSGGNVFEYLELREITDEEISRMDRIYQGVDWGWYPDKYAFIRSYYDSHHEKIYLIDENYVNKTPNKKTAEWIIKYGYDDYLITCDSNENKSVNDYRDMGILARAAIKGPGSVEYGFKWLQGKTIVIDRRRTPNAYNEITKYEYARDKDGNVMSGYPEGQEDHIIAALRYAYEDFFNRRGNSA
;
A
#
# COMPACT_ATOMS: atom_id res chain seq x y z
N MET A 1 -24.11 28.46 -28.82
CA MET A 1 -24.19 29.65 -27.93
C MET A 1 -22.83 30.28 -27.58
N GLN A 2 -21.69 29.57 -27.66
CA GLN A 2 -20.35 30.16 -27.47
C GLN A 2 -19.77 30.84 -28.73
N GLN A 3 -20.09 30.32 -29.94
CA GLN A 3 -19.61 30.87 -31.24
C GLN A 3 -20.07 32.32 -31.50
N ASP A 4 -21.33 32.66 -31.26
CA ASP A 4 -21.86 34.02 -31.46
C ASP A 4 -21.28 35.06 -30.50
N ARG A 5 -20.78 34.64 -29.33
CA ARG A 5 -20.20 35.57 -28.34
C ARG A 5 -18.79 36.05 -28.70
N LEU A 6 -18.05 35.31 -29.53
CA LEU A 6 -16.69 35.65 -29.95
C LEU A 6 -16.67 36.38 -31.31
N THR A 7 -17.48 35.92 -32.28
CA THR A 7 -17.56 36.52 -33.62
C THR A 7 -18.21 37.90 -33.63
N GLY A 8 -19.06 38.23 -32.66
CA GLY A 8 -19.73 39.53 -32.55
C GLY A 8 -18.84 40.73 -32.16
N LYS A 9 -17.61 40.48 -31.67
CA LYS A 9 -16.72 41.54 -31.13
C LYS A 9 -15.60 41.98 -32.09
N LEU A 10 -15.37 41.28 -33.19
CA LEU A 10 -14.30 41.61 -34.14
C LEU A 10 -14.74 42.72 -35.09
N LYS A 11 -13.90 43.76 -35.27
CA LYS A 11 -14.19 44.85 -36.22
C LYS A 11 -14.40 44.28 -37.63
N PRO A 12 -15.35 44.82 -38.44
CA PRO A 12 -15.63 44.33 -39.79
C PRO A 12 -14.38 44.18 -40.67
N GLN A 13 -13.47 45.16 -40.59
CA GLN A 13 -12.22 45.16 -41.35
C GLN A 13 -11.23 44.05 -40.94
N TYR A 14 -11.32 43.52 -39.72
CA TYR A 14 -10.52 42.37 -39.28
C TYR A 14 -11.10 41.05 -39.79
N LYS A 15 -12.43 40.96 -39.91
CA LYS A 15 -13.09 39.80 -40.54
C LYS A 15 -12.74 39.73 -42.01
N THR A 16 -12.89 40.83 -42.75
CA THR A 16 -12.52 40.90 -44.17
C THR A 16 -11.05 40.54 -44.42
N PHE A 17 -10.14 40.99 -43.55
CA PHE A 17 -8.73 40.57 -43.62
C PHE A 17 -8.57 39.06 -43.44
N ALA A 18 -9.20 38.48 -42.42
CA ALA A 18 -9.12 37.06 -42.14
C ALA A 18 -9.74 36.20 -43.26
N ASP A 19 -10.90 36.60 -43.79
CA ASP A 19 -11.56 35.88 -44.88
C ASP A 19 -10.70 35.92 -46.16
N ASN A 20 -10.17 37.11 -46.52
CA ASN A 20 -9.26 37.24 -47.67
C ASN A 20 -7.97 36.44 -47.48
N TYR A 21 -7.46 36.35 -46.24
CA TYR A 21 -6.25 35.58 -45.90
C TYR A 21 -6.46 34.08 -46.11
N ILE A 22 -7.64 33.56 -45.79
CA ILE A 22 -8.01 32.18 -46.03
C ILE A 22 -8.19 31.92 -47.54
N GLU A 23 -8.96 32.77 -48.23
CA GLU A 23 -9.25 32.62 -49.67
C GLU A 23 -8.00 32.68 -50.55
N ASN A 24 -7.02 33.50 -50.18
CA ASN A 24 -5.81 33.71 -50.97
C ASN A 24 -4.64 32.77 -50.61
N GLY A 25 -4.86 31.76 -49.77
CA GLY A 25 -3.87 30.75 -49.42
C GLY A 25 -2.78 31.24 -48.45
N GLY A 26 -3.11 32.19 -47.56
CA GLY A 26 -2.20 32.63 -46.50
C GLY A 26 -1.28 33.79 -46.88
N ASN A 27 -1.60 34.54 -47.94
CA ASN A 27 -0.84 35.73 -48.32
C ASN A 27 -1.32 36.95 -47.53
N MET A 28 -0.62 37.25 -46.45
CA MET A 28 -0.98 38.31 -45.50
C MET A 28 -0.98 39.72 -46.12
N THR A 29 -0.01 40.02 -47.00
CA THR A 29 0.12 41.34 -47.61
C THR A 29 -1.00 41.58 -48.61
N LYS A 30 -1.35 40.55 -49.40
CA LYS A 30 -2.48 40.59 -50.32
C LYS A 30 -3.81 40.71 -49.56
N ALA A 31 -4.00 39.91 -48.51
CA ALA A 31 -5.21 39.95 -47.67
C ALA A 31 -5.44 41.33 -47.03
N ALA A 32 -4.38 41.99 -46.56
CA ALA A 32 -4.46 43.32 -45.98
C ALA A 32 -4.75 44.40 -47.02
N ARG A 33 -4.19 44.29 -48.23
CA ARG A 33 -4.51 45.20 -49.33
C ARG A 33 -5.98 45.07 -49.73
N ASP A 34 -6.46 43.83 -49.88
CA ASP A 34 -7.84 43.51 -50.27
C ASP A 34 -8.86 43.89 -49.18
N ALA A 35 -8.42 43.95 -47.91
CA ALA A 35 -9.21 44.46 -46.78
C ALA A 35 -9.14 46.01 -46.59
N GLY A 36 -8.56 46.74 -47.54
CA GLY A 36 -8.55 48.21 -47.57
C GLY A 36 -7.55 48.87 -46.62
N TYR A 37 -6.48 48.19 -46.20
CA TYR A 37 -5.42 48.82 -45.42
C TYR A 37 -4.49 49.67 -46.29
N ALA A 38 -4.14 50.86 -45.81
CA ALA A 38 -3.23 51.77 -46.50
C ALA A 38 -1.84 51.14 -46.73
N GLU A 39 -1.29 51.37 -47.93
CA GLU A 39 -0.02 50.76 -48.39
C GLU A 39 1.20 51.27 -47.61
N LYS A 40 1.15 52.52 -47.12
CA LYS A 40 2.21 53.10 -46.29
C LYS A 40 2.24 52.42 -44.92
N GLY A 41 3.28 51.62 -44.68
CA GLY A 41 3.50 50.89 -43.42
C GLY A 41 2.80 49.54 -43.32
N LEU A 42 2.30 49.00 -44.44
CA LEU A 42 1.53 47.77 -44.51
C LEU A 42 2.27 46.56 -43.87
N ASN A 43 3.56 46.38 -44.17
CA ASN A 43 4.35 45.25 -43.64
C ASN A 43 4.40 45.21 -42.10
N LYS A 44 4.52 46.37 -41.44
CA LYS A 44 4.53 46.47 -39.97
C LYS A 44 3.13 46.24 -39.38
N ARG A 45 2.09 46.60 -40.13
CA ARG A 45 0.69 46.45 -39.73
C ARG A 45 0.21 45.00 -39.88
N VAL A 46 0.61 44.32 -40.95
CA VAL A 46 0.33 42.90 -41.22
C VAL A 46 0.85 42.00 -40.09
N GLY A 47 2.08 42.22 -39.61
CA GLY A 47 2.61 41.47 -38.47
C GLY A 47 1.79 41.64 -37.19
N ARG A 48 1.21 42.83 -36.97
CA ARG A 48 0.32 43.09 -35.82
C ARG A 48 -1.07 42.48 -35.98
N LEU A 49 -1.59 42.41 -37.21
CA LEU A 49 -2.86 41.75 -37.50
C LEU A 49 -2.78 40.25 -37.21
N MET A 50 -1.70 39.59 -37.63
CA MET A 50 -1.49 38.16 -37.32
C MET A 50 -1.15 37.90 -35.85
N ALA A 51 -0.57 38.86 -35.14
CA ALA A 51 -0.33 38.73 -33.71
C ALA A 51 -1.61 38.88 -32.86
N ASN A 52 -2.73 39.34 -33.45
CA ASN A 52 -3.98 39.53 -32.72
C ASN A 52 -4.68 38.19 -32.47
N GLU A 53 -4.88 37.85 -31.19
CA GLU A 53 -5.52 36.58 -30.78
C GLU A 53 -6.94 36.43 -31.35
N GLY A 54 -7.74 37.50 -31.36
CA GLY A 54 -9.10 37.45 -31.92
C GLY A 54 -9.15 37.19 -33.44
N ILE A 55 -8.17 37.67 -34.21
CA ILE A 55 -8.04 37.35 -35.64
C ILE A 55 -7.61 35.90 -35.83
N LYS A 56 -6.67 35.40 -35.01
CA LYS A 56 -6.22 34.00 -35.04
C LYS A 56 -7.35 33.03 -34.72
N GLU A 57 -8.11 33.29 -33.66
CA GLU A 57 -9.27 32.48 -33.28
C GLU A 57 -10.34 32.48 -34.38
N TYR A 58 -10.60 33.64 -35.01
CA TYR A 58 -11.55 33.74 -36.11
C TYR A 58 -11.08 32.95 -37.35
N ILE A 59 -9.79 33.05 -37.71
CA ILE A 59 -9.21 32.26 -38.81
C ILE A 59 -9.33 30.76 -38.51
N ALA A 60 -9.00 30.33 -37.29
CA ALA A 60 -9.11 28.93 -36.88
C ALA A 60 -10.56 28.42 -36.97
N CYS A 61 -11.53 29.20 -36.48
CA CYS A 61 -12.96 28.86 -36.56
C CYS A 61 -13.45 28.76 -38.02
N ARG A 62 -13.09 29.73 -38.87
CA ARG A 62 -13.48 29.72 -40.30
C ARG A 62 -12.81 28.58 -41.07
N GLN A 63 -11.54 28.28 -40.76
CA GLN A 63 -10.85 27.14 -41.37
C GLN A 63 -11.49 25.82 -40.94
N GLN A 64 -11.88 25.68 -39.67
CA GLN A 64 -12.60 24.51 -39.16
C GLN A 64 -13.99 24.36 -39.80
N GLU A 65 -14.70 25.47 -40.07
CA GLU A 65 -15.95 25.47 -40.85
C GLU A 65 -15.70 25.03 -42.30
N ILE A 66 -14.69 25.58 -42.98
CA ILE A 66 -14.35 25.21 -44.36
C ILE A 66 -13.92 23.74 -44.44
N ASP A 67 -13.14 23.27 -43.48
CA ASP A 67 -12.70 21.88 -43.39
C ASP A 67 -13.91 20.96 -43.09
N SER A 68 -14.85 21.39 -42.24
CA SER A 68 -16.11 20.67 -42.01
C SER A 68 -17.02 20.61 -43.26
N GLN A 69 -16.90 21.58 -44.17
CA GLN A 69 -17.64 21.59 -45.45
C GLN A 69 -16.93 20.81 -46.56
N ARG A 70 -15.60 20.62 -46.46
CA ARG A 70 -14.79 19.88 -47.44
C ARG A 70 -14.63 18.40 -47.10
N ILE A 71 -14.79 18.05 -45.83
CA ILE A 71 -14.76 16.67 -45.36
C ILE A 71 -16.17 16.11 -45.42
N CYS A 72 -16.32 15.02 -46.16
CA CYS A 72 -17.56 14.26 -46.25
C CYS A 72 -18.01 13.78 -44.86
N SER A 73 -19.24 14.09 -44.46
CA SER A 73 -19.86 13.59 -43.23
C SER A 73 -20.24 12.11 -43.33
N LEU A 74 -20.44 11.44 -42.18
CA LEU A 74 -20.89 10.04 -42.13
C LEU A 74 -22.19 9.81 -42.93
N LYS A 75 -23.10 10.79 -42.86
CA LYS A 75 -24.37 10.80 -43.59
C LYS A 75 -24.14 10.87 -45.11
N GLU A 76 -23.29 11.78 -45.58
CA GLU A 76 -22.96 11.92 -47.01
C GLU A 76 -22.29 10.66 -47.57
N ILE A 77 -21.48 9.95 -46.78
CA ILE A 77 -20.90 8.66 -47.16
C ILE A 77 -21.98 7.60 -47.30
N GLN A 78 -22.94 7.54 -46.36
CA GLN A 78 -24.07 6.59 -46.43
C GLN A 78 -24.97 6.85 -47.64
N GLU A 79 -25.20 8.14 -47.96
CA GLU A 79 -25.93 8.54 -49.15
C GLU A 79 -25.17 8.16 -50.43
N PHE A 80 -23.86 8.44 -50.50
CA PHE A 80 -23.01 8.02 -51.61
C PHE A 80 -23.01 6.49 -51.80
N ARG A 81 -22.89 5.72 -50.72
CA ARG A 81 -23.01 4.25 -50.74
C ARG A 81 -24.36 3.78 -51.26
N SER A 82 -25.44 4.44 -50.86
CA SER A 82 -26.79 4.11 -51.33
C SER A 82 -26.90 4.31 -52.83
N ARG A 83 -26.33 5.39 -53.38
CA ARG A 83 -26.28 5.66 -54.83
C ARG A 83 -25.41 4.63 -55.57
N VAL A 84 -24.24 4.30 -55.03
CA VAL A 84 -23.34 3.29 -55.59
C VAL A 84 -24.00 1.90 -55.62
N VAL A 85 -24.67 1.48 -54.54
CA VAL A 85 -25.38 0.18 -54.46
C VAL A 85 -26.59 0.14 -55.40
N ARG A 86 -27.23 1.28 -55.67
CA ARG A 86 -28.34 1.39 -56.63
C ARG A 86 -27.88 1.50 -58.09
N GLY A 87 -26.58 1.56 -58.35
CA GLY A 87 -26.03 1.69 -59.71
C GLY A 87 -26.18 3.10 -60.30
N GLU A 88 -26.31 4.12 -59.44
CA GLU A 88 -26.56 5.51 -59.84
C GLU A 88 -25.26 6.31 -60.11
N GLU A 89 -24.07 5.72 -59.87
CA GLU A 89 -22.76 6.41 -59.95
C GLU A 89 -21.81 5.71 -60.94
N LYS A 90 -21.50 6.35 -62.06
CA LYS A 90 -20.61 5.84 -63.13
C LYS A 90 -19.20 6.43 -63.05
N ASP A 91 -18.22 5.85 -63.74
CA ASP A 91 -16.88 6.46 -63.89
C ASP A 91 -16.77 7.43 -65.08
N GLN A 92 -15.58 8.03 -65.28
CA GLN A 92 -15.32 8.99 -66.36
C GLN A 92 -15.47 8.42 -67.78
N PHE A 93 -15.60 7.10 -67.92
CA PHE A 93 -15.77 6.40 -69.19
C PHE A 93 -17.17 5.76 -69.31
N GLU A 94 -18.12 6.17 -68.47
CA GLU A 94 -19.46 5.56 -68.32
C GLU A 94 -19.45 4.07 -67.99
N LEU A 95 -18.30 3.57 -67.53
CA LEU A 95 -18.10 2.21 -67.08
C LEU A 95 -18.26 2.17 -65.56
N ASP A 96 -18.61 1.01 -65.02
CA ASP A 96 -18.54 0.80 -63.59
C ASP A 96 -17.05 0.75 -63.23
N ALA A 97 -16.50 1.79 -62.59
CA ALA A 97 -15.24 1.61 -61.87
C ALA A 97 -15.43 0.44 -60.93
N ALA A 98 -14.45 -0.46 -60.83
CA ALA A 98 -14.55 -1.69 -60.07
C ALA A 98 -15.20 -1.40 -58.71
N LEU A 99 -16.48 -1.77 -58.58
CA LEU A 99 -17.38 -1.41 -57.48
C LEU A 99 -16.72 -1.70 -56.11
N THR A 100 -15.88 -2.72 -56.11
CA THR A 100 -15.00 -3.20 -55.04
C THR A 100 -14.05 -2.13 -54.47
N GLU A 101 -13.36 -1.33 -55.29
CA GLU A 101 -12.38 -0.35 -54.79
C GLU A 101 -13.06 0.85 -54.13
N ARG A 102 -14.19 1.29 -54.69
CA ARG A 102 -15.00 2.40 -54.14
C ARG A 102 -15.68 2.03 -52.83
N LEU A 103 -16.23 0.82 -52.73
CA LEU A 103 -16.80 0.29 -51.48
C LEU A 103 -15.74 0.17 -50.38
N LYS A 104 -14.52 -0.25 -50.74
CA LYS A 104 -13.39 -0.33 -49.80
C LYS A 104 -13.00 1.03 -49.23
N ALA A 105 -12.78 2.03 -50.09
CA ALA A 105 -12.45 3.39 -49.65
C ALA A 105 -13.54 3.99 -48.75
N ALA A 106 -14.81 3.75 -49.07
CA ALA A 106 -15.92 4.20 -48.23
C ALA A 106 -15.96 3.47 -46.87
N ASN A 107 -15.63 2.18 -46.81
CA ASN A 107 -15.53 1.42 -45.56
C ASN A 107 -14.39 1.91 -44.66
N ASP A 108 -13.23 2.19 -45.25
CA ASP A 108 -12.08 2.71 -44.52
C ASP A 108 -12.35 4.12 -43.97
N LEU A 109 -13.03 4.97 -44.75
CA LEU A 109 -13.45 6.31 -44.32
C LEU A 109 -14.52 6.29 -43.22
N GLU A 110 -15.51 5.40 -43.29
CA GLU A 110 -16.50 5.23 -42.21
C GLU A 110 -15.85 4.80 -40.90
N LYS A 111 -14.91 3.85 -40.95
CA LYS A 111 -14.14 3.45 -39.77
C LYS A 111 -13.37 4.63 -39.19
N ALA A 112 -12.67 5.39 -40.04
CA ALA A 112 -11.91 6.56 -39.60
C ALA A 112 -12.79 7.63 -38.96
N LEU A 113 -13.98 7.91 -39.53
CA LEU A 113 -14.92 8.89 -38.97
C LEU A 113 -15.57 8.42 -37.67
N LYS A 114 -15.96 7.14 -37.57
CA LYS A 114 -16.47 6.57 -36.31
C LYS A 114 -15.44 6.68 -35.20
N ILE A 115 -14.18 6.33 -35.48
CA ILE A 115 -13.08 6.49 -34.52
C ILE A 115 -12.95 7.95 -34.10
N LYS A 116 -12.99 8.88 -35.06
CA LYS A 116 -12.91 10.32 -34.78
C LYS A 116 -14.08 10.84 -33.94
N GLU A 117 -15.33 10.46 -34.27
CA GLU A 117 -16.53 10.82 -33.51
C GLU A 117 -16.47 10.27 -32.08
N GLU A 118 -16.04 9.02 -31.91
CA GLU A 118 -15.83 8.40 -30.59
C GLU A 118 -14.69 9.07 -29.80
N GLU A 119 -13.62 9.50 -30.46
CA GLU A 119 -12.53 10.27 -29.85
C GLU A 119 -12.98 11.68 -29.43
N GLU A 120 -13.73 12.39 -30.28
CA GLU A 120 -14.29 13.71 -29.99
C GLU A 120 -15.30 13.66 -28.83
N GLU A 121 -16.17 12.65 -28.81
CA GLU A 121 -17.11 12.45 -27.71
C GLU A 121 -16.39 12.09 -26.42
N ARG A 122 -15.39 11.19 -26.46
CA ARG A 122 -14.55 10.90 -25.29
C ARG A 122 -13.84 12.15 -24.77
N HIS A 123 -13.29 12.97 -25.66
CA HIS A 123 -12.64 14.23 -25.27
C HIS A 123 -13.64 15.20 -24.63
N ARG A 124 -14.85 15.32 -25.19
CA ARG A 124 -15.92 16.16 -24.63
C ARG A 124 -16.36 15.69 -23.25
N ILE A 125 -16.56 14.38 -23.06
CA ILE A 125 -16.91 13.79 -21.77
C ILE A 125 -15.77 14.02 -20.76
N ALA A 126 -14.52 13.83 -21.17
CA ALA A 126 -13.36 14.06 -20.31
C ALA A 126 -13.24 15.52 -19.86
N GLU A 127 -13.43 16.46 -20.78
CA GLU A 127 -13.41 17.89 -20.48
C GLU A 127 -14.58 18.28 -19.57
N ALA A 128 -15.78 17.75 -19.83
CA ALA A 128 -16.94 17.96 -18.97
C ALA A 128 -16.71 17.40 -17.55
N ALA A 129 -16.10 16.23 -17.43
CA ALA A 129 -15.76 15.62 -16.14
C ALA A 129 -14.67 16.41 -15.39
N ARG A 130 -13.66 16.92 -16.09
CA ARG A 130 -12.62 17.80 -15.50
C ARG A 130 -13.17 19.14 -15.02
N ASN A 131 -14.17 19.66 -15.73
CA ASN A 131 -14.83 20.92 -15.42
C ASN A 131 -16.05 20.75 -14.51
N ALA A 132 -16.41 19.52 -14.14
CA ALA A 132 -17.50 19.26 -13.22
C ALA A 132 -17.18 19.82 -11.83
N GLY A 133 -18.21 20.27 -11.11
CA GLY A 133 -18.04 20.64 -9.71
C GLY A 133 -17.64 19.43 -8.85
N THR A 134 -17.22 19.70 -7.61
CA THR A 134 -16.89 18.63 -6.66
C THR A 134 -18.09 17.71 -6.45
N TRP A 135 -17.89 16.42 -6.68
CA TRP A 135 -18.86 15.38 -6.44
C TRP A 135 -18.67 14.83 -5.02
N HIS A 136 -19.77 14.59 -4.31
CA HIS A 136 -19.73 14.00 -2.97
C HIS A 136 -20.57 12.73 -2.96
N MET A 137 -20.02 11.65 -2.44
CA MET A 137 -20.81 10.46 -2.16
C MET A 137 -21.83 10.75 -1.07
N ASP A 138 -22.96 10.05 -1.13
CA ASP A 138 -23.95 10.02 -0.07
C ASP A 138 -23.30 9.48 1.22
N LEU A 139 -23.54 10.16 2.34
CA LEU A 139 -23.01 9.71 3.62
C LEU A 139 -23.88 8.60 4.23
N ASP A 140 -25.13 8.42 3.78
CA ASP A 140 -26.02 7.37 4.28
C ASP A 140 -25.56 5.95 3.91
N ILE A 141 -24.65 5.81 2.93
CA ILE A 141 -24.02 4.54 2.57
C ILE A 141 -22.72 4.27 3.37
N ILE A 142 -22.36 5.16 4.29
CA ILE A 142 -21.17 5.06 5.14
C ILE A 142 -21.59 5.11 6.61
N ALA A 143 -20.98 4.26 7.44
CA ALA A 143 -21.21 4.31 8.88
C ALA A 143 -20.82 5.68 9.47
N ASP A 144 -21.67 6.24 10.32
CA ASP A 144 -21.56 7.61 10.86
C ASP A 144 -20.19 7.94 11.47
N GLY A 145 -19.56 6.94 12.09
CA GLY A 145 -18.23 7.08 12.68
C GLY A 145 -17.14 7.52 11.69
N PHE A 146 -17.29 7.22 10.39
CA PHE A 146 -16.35 7.64 9.35
C PHE A 146 -16.65 9.03 8.78
N HIS A 147 -17.79 9.65 9.07
CA HIS A 147 -18.14 10.97 8.51
C HIS A 147 -17.13 12.06 8.86
N PRO A 148 -16.57 12.16 10.09
CA PRO A 148 -15.50 13.10 10.39
C PRO A 148 -14.26 12.90 9.53
N ILE A 149 -13.88 11.65 9.27
CA ILE A 149 -12.73 11.30 8.42
C ILE A 149 -12.97 11.71 6.97
N ILE A 150 -14.17 11.46 6.45
CA ILE A 150 -14.54 11.90 5.10
C ILE A 150 -14.48 13.42 4.99
N ARG A 151 -14.95 14.16 5.99
CA ARG A 151 -14.83 15.62 6.04
C ARG A 151 -13.36 16.05 6.11
N ASP A 152 -12.52 15.33 6.83
CA ASP A 152 -11.08 15.60 6.92
C ASP A 152 -10.40 15.46 5.54
N ILE A 153 -10.67 14.37 4.83
CA ILE A 153 -10.21 14.10 3.46
C ILE A 153 -10.71 15.15 2.48
N ARG A 154 -12.01 15.48 2.50
CA ARG A 154 -12.60 16.52 1.64
C ARG A 154 -11.95 17.89 1.86
N ASN A 155 -11.50 18.17 3.08
CA ASN A 155 -10.79 19.41 3.43
C ASN A 155 -9.26 19.31 3.27
N ARG A 156 -8.74 18.17 2.81
CA ARG A 156 -7.30 17.92 2.55
C ARG A 156 -6.42 18.22 3.76
N LYS A 157 -6.86 17.82 4.96
CA LYS A 157 -6.14 18.13 6.21
C LYS A 157 -4.97 17.20 6.49
N HIS A 158 -5.09 15.93 6.11
CA HIS A 158 -4.06 14.91 6.31
C HIS A 158 -3.84 14.08 5.04
N SER A 159 -2.66 13.47 4.90
CA SER A 159 -2.31 12.60 3.77
C SER A 159 -2.37 11.11 4.09
N GLU A 160 -2.42 10.73 5.37
CA GLU A 160 -2.40 9.33 5.82
C GLU A 160 -3.57 9.00 6.73
N TYR A 161 -4.19 7.84 6.50
CA TYR A 161 -5.36 7.39 7.23
C TYR A 161 -5.25 5.89 7.51
N ASP A 162 -5.09 5.59 8.79
CA ASP A 162 -4.92 4.23 9.28
C ASP A 162 -6.20 3.79 10.01
N PHE A 163 -6.72 2.64 9.60
CA PHE A 163 -7.97 2.06 10.08
C PHE A 163 -7.70 0.68 10.70
N PRO A 164 -7.16 0.61 11.93
CA PRO A 164 -7.28 -0.57 12.75
C PRO A 164 -8.73 -0.75 13.24
N GLY A 165 -9.24 -1.98 13.31
CA GLY A 165 -10.51 -2.21 14.00
C GLY A 165 -11.00 -3.65 13.93
N GLY A 166 -12.09 -3.97 14.62
CA GLY A 166 -12.65 -5.32 14.64
C GLY A 166 -13.43 -5.72 13.38
N ARG A 167 -13.86 -6.98 13.34
CA ARG A 167 -14.76 -7.50 12.29
C ARG A 167 -16.06 -6.70 12.25
N GLY A 168 -16.63 -6.57 11.05
CA GLY A 168 -17.90 -5.87 10.86
C GLY A 168 -17.83 -4.35 11.03
N SER A 169 -16.65 -3.75 11.21
CA SER A 169 -16.53 -2.30 11.43
C SER A 169 -16.52 -1.43 10.16
N THR A 170 -16.79 -2.02 8.98
CA THR A 170 -16.95 -1.32 7.68
C THR A 170 -15.73 -0.51 7.18
N LYS A 171 -14.52 -0.76 7.69
CA LYS A 171 -13.27 -0.09 7.27
C LYS A 171 -13.02 -0.18 5.77
N SER A 172 -12.92 -1.40 5.24
CA SER A 172 -12.61 -1.67 3.84
C SER A 172 -13.72 -1.13 2.92
N SER A 173 -14.98 -1.20 3.37
CA SER A 173 -16.13 -0.61 2.66
C SER A 173 -16.01 0.91 2.57
N SER A 174 -15.70 1.57 3.68
CA SER A 174 -15.54 3.03 3.74
C SER A 174 -14.38 3.51 2.88
N VAL A 175 -13.20 2.88 2.99
CA VAL A 175 -12.03 3.21 2.15
C VAL A 175 -12.35 3.04 0.66
N SER A 176 -13.06 1.96 0.29
CA SER A 176 -13.43 1.72 -1.11
C SER A 176 -14.31 2.83 -1.66
N CYS A 177 -15.29 3.29 -0.89
CA CYS A 177 -16.14 4.42 -1.24
C CYS A 177 -15.34 5.74 -1.37
N ILE A 178 -14.47 6.02 -0.41
CA ILE A 178 -13.58 7.19 -0.41
C ILE A 178 -12.71 7.23 -1.67
N ILE A 179 -12.14 6.09 -2.08
CA ILE A 179 -11.31 6.01 -3.30
C ILE A 179 -12.11 6.42 -4.53
N ILE A 180 -13.38 6.00 -4.65
CA ILE A 180 -14.23 6.38 -5.80
C ILE A 180 -14.50 7.88 -5.81
N GLU A 181 -14.80 8.49 -4.66
CA GLU A 181 -14.96 9.96 -4.57
C GLU A 181 -13.67 10.70 -4.95
N LEU A 182 -12.51 10.23 -4.48
CA LEU A 182 -11.22 10.83 -4.81
C LEU A 182 -10.90 10.70 -6.31
N ILE A 183 -11.17 9.56 -6.94
CA ILE A 183 -10.99 9.39 -8.39
C ILE A 183 -11.86 10.39 -9.16
N LYS A 184 -13.14 10.53 -8.81
CA LYS A 184 -14.04 11.47 -9.50
C LYS A 184 -13.63 12.93 -9.35
N ASN A 185 -13.03 13.30 -8.22
CA ASN A 185 -12.69 14.68 -7.90
C ASN A 185 -11.25 15.11 -8.25
N ASN A 186 -10.37 14.17 -8.63
CA ASN A 186 -8.97 14.48 -8.91
C ASN A 186 -8.56 13.87 -10.24
N SER A 187 -8.87 14.55 -11.35
CA SER A 187 -8.75 14.01 -12.72
C SER A 187 -7.35 13.57 -13.16
N ASP A 188 -6.31 13.91 -12.39
CA ASP A 188 -4.90 13.57 -12.59
C ASP A 188 -4.40 12.47 -11.65
N MET A 189 -5.24 11.96 -10.74
CA MET A 189 -4.88 10.91 -9.78
C MET A 189 -5.35 9.53 -10.23
N HIS A 190 -4.45 8.57 -10.11
CA HIS A 190 -4.71 7.15 -10.19
C HIS A 190 -4.66 6.53 -8.78
N ALA A 191 -5.29 5.36 -8.62
CA ALA A 191 -5.24 4.61 -7.38
C ALA A 191 -4.44 3.31 -7.52
N LEU A 192 -3.72 2.92 -6.48
CA LEU A 192 -3.06 1.62 -6.35
C LEU A 192 -3.58 0.92 -5.10
N VAL A 193 -4.27 -0.21 -5.30
CA VAL A 193 -4.82 -1.03 -4.22
C VAL A 193 -4.00 -2.32 -4.09
N LEU A 194 -3.59 -2.63 -2.87
CA LEU A 194 -2.60 -3.63 -2.56
C LEU A 194 -3.09 -4.60 -1.48
N ARG A 195 -2.68 -5.86 -1.63
CA ARG A 195 -2.67 -6.88 -0.57
C ARG A 195 -1.31 -7.56 -0.59
N LYS A 196 -0.98 -8.35 0.44
CA LYS A 196 0.29 -9.10 0.45
C LYS A 196 0.44 -10.03 -0.75
N VAL A 197 -0.57 -10.86 -1.03
CA VAL A 197 -0.52 -11.91 -2.06
C VAL A 197 -1.47 -11.60 -3.21
N GLY A 198 -0.93 -11.50 -4.43
CA GLY A 198 -1.66 -11.09 -5.63
C GLY A 198 -2.87 -11.96 -5.99
N ASN A 199 -2.81 -13.26 -5.71
CA ASN A 199 -3.87 -14.21 -6.06
C ASN A 199 -5.18 -13.99 -5.29
N THR A 200 -5.14 -13.31 -4.14
CA THR A 200 -6.33 -13.09 -3.29
C THR A 200 -7.12 -11.83 -3.67
N ILE A 201 -6.54 -10.98 -4.53
CA ILE A 201 -7.03 -9.63 -4.81
C ILE A 201 -8.36 -9.60 -5.56
N ARG A 202 -8.54 -10.53 -6.51
CA ARG A 202 -9.74 -10.56 -7.38
C ARG A 202 -11.02 -10.71 -6.55
N ASP A 203 -11.01 -11.62 -5.59
CA ASP A 203 -12.18 -11.96 -4.78
C ASP A 203 -12.27 -11.14 -3.49
N SER A 204 -11.30 -10.25 -3.24
CA SER A 204 -11.27 -9.33 -2.10
C SER A 204 -11.45 -7.87 -2.55
N VAL A 205 -10.39 -7.08 -2.56
CA VAL A 205 -10.42 -5.63 -2.80
C VAL A 205 -10.94 -5.25 -4.20
N TYR A 206 -10.73 -6.08 -5.23
CA TYR A 206 -11.31 -5.81 -6.55
C TYR A 206 -12.84 -5.93 -6.52
N ALA A 207 -13.36 -7.00 -5.90
CA ALA A 207 -14.80 -7.17 -5.68
C ALA A 207 -15.36 -6.07 -4.77
N GLN A 208 -14.62 -5.64 -3.75
CA GLN A 208 -15.01 -4.56 -2.84
C GLN A 208 -15.15 -3.20 -3.55
N LEU A 209 -14.21 -2.84 -4.43
CA LEU A 209 -14.29 -1.61 -5.22
C LEU A 209 -15.47 -1.66 -6.21
N LYS A 210 -15.73 -2.82 -6.83
CA LYS A 210 -16.93 -3.00 -7.67
C LYS A 210 -18.21 -2.80 -6.87
N TRP A 211 -18.28 -3.34 -5.65
CA TRP A 211 -19.41 -3.13 -4.75
C TRP A 211 -19.58 -1.64 -4.40
N ALA A 212 -18.50 -0.91 -4.15
CA ALA A 212 -18.57 0.51 -3.81
C ALA A 212 -19.11 1.34 -4.99
N ILE A 213 -18.63 1.07 -6.21
CA ILE A 213 -19.13 1.70 -7.44
C ILE A 213 -20.64 1.42 -7.62
N GLN A 214 -21.05 0.17 -7.43
CA GLN A 214 -22.47 -0.22 -7.49
C GLN A 214 -23.31 0.46 -6.42
N LYS A 215 -22.82 0.52 -5.18
CA LYS A 215 -23.54 1.17 -4.07
C LYS A 215 -23.75 2.66 -4.30
N MET A 216 -22.88 3.30 -5.07
CA MET A 216 -22.99 4.70 -5.46
C MET A 216 -23.80 4.92 -6.75
N GLY A 217 -24.23 3.85 -7.43
CA GLY A 217 -24.96 3.94 -8.70
C GLY A 217 -24.12 4.46 -9.87
N LEU A 218 -22.81 4.14 -9.88
CA LEU A 218 -21.83 4.68 -10.83
C LEU A 218 -21.37 3.65 -11.88
N GLU A 219 -22.03 2.50 -12.01
CA GLU A 219 -21.53 1.37 -12.80
C GLU A 219 -21.26 1.72 -14.27
N GLU A 220 -22.09 2.57 -14.87
CA GLU A 220 -21.99 3.00 -16.26
C GLU A 220 -20.75 3.89 -16.52
N GLU A 221 -20.21 4.51 -15.47
CA GLU A 221 -19.05 5.39 -15.55
C GLU A 221 -17.72 4.63 -15.44
N PHE A 222 -17.76 3.33 -15.12
CA PHE A 222 -16.56 2.53 -14.88
C PHE A 222 -16.45 1.33 -15.85
N GLU A 223 -15.22 0.96 -16.17
CA GLU A 223 -14.87 -0.25 -16.90
C GLU A 223 -14.11 -1.21 -15.98
N TYR A 224 -14.47 -2.49 -16.02
CA TYR A 224 -13.89 -3.53 -15.18
C TYR A 224 -13.02 -4.46 -16.02
N LYS A 225 -11.71 -4.51 -15.76
CA LYS A 225 -10.75 -5.37 -16.48
C LYS A 225 -10.16 -6.43 -15.57
N THR A 226 -10.02 -7.65 -16.09
CA THR A 226 -9.47 -8.80 -15.37
C THR A 226 -8.02 -9.15 -15.75
N SER A 227 -7.52 -8.62 -16.86
CA SER A 227 -6.13 -8.80 -17.32
C SER A 227 -5.67 -7.61 -18.19
N PRO A 228 -4.75 -6.76 -17.68
CA PRO A 228 -4.37 -6.65 -16.27
C PRO A 228 -5.58 -6.32 -15.38
N LEU A 229 -5.50 -6.68 -14.09
CA LEU A 229 -6.58 -6.43 -13.13
C LEU A 229 -6.62 -4.95 -12.76
N GLU A 230 -7.62 -4.24 -13.30
CA GLU A 230 -7.74 -2.78 -13.27
C GLU A 230 -9.22 -2.36 -13.34
N ILE A 231 -9.55 -1.22 -12.75
CA ILE A 231 -10.84 -0.54 -12.95
C ILE A 231 -10.56 0.82 -13.57
N ILE A 232 -11.27 1.21 -14.63
CA ILE A 232 -11.04 2.46 -15.36
C ILE A 232 -12.25 3.36 -15.20
N TYR A 233 -12.04 4.60 -14.76
CA TYR A 233 -13.05 5.64 -14.79
C TYR A 233 -13.16 6.19 -16.21
N ARG A 234 -14.24 5.84 -16.93
CA ARG A 234 -14.42 6.11 -18.36
C ARG A 234 -14.31 7.58 -18.74
N PRO A 235 -14.87 8.54 -17.96
CA PRO A 235 -14.86 9.93 -18.37
C PRO A 235 -13.46 10.49 -18.58
N THR A 236 -12.51 10.22 -17.68
CA THR A 236 -11.16 10.82 -17.73
C THR A 236 -10.06 9.82 -18.06
N GLY A 237 -10.33 8.52 -17.99
CA GLY A 237 -9.37 7.45 -18.23
C GLY A 237 -8.50 7.09 -17.02
N GLN A 238 -8.78 7.66 -15.83
CA GLN A 238 -8.06 7.31 -14.60
C GLN A 238 -8.22 5.82 -14.29
N LYS A 239 -7.19 5.23 -13.69
CA LYS A 239 -7.15 3.79 -13.42
C LYS A 239 -6.96 3.52 -11.93
N ILE A 240 -7.65 2.50 -11.44
CA ILE A 240 -7.43 1.85 -10.16
C ILE A 240 -6.68 0.55 -10.46
N TYR A 241 -5.40 0.52 -10.10
CA TYR A 241 -4.51 -0.63 -10.27
C TYR A 241 -4.61 -1.57 -9.07
N PHE A 242 -4.56 -2.87 -9.32
CA PHE A 242 -4.56 -3.87 -8.26
C PHE A 242 -3.31 -4.74 -8.35
N ARG A 243 -2.49 -4.79 -7.29
CA ARG A 243 -1.23 -5.56 -7.28
C ARG A 243 -0.99 -6.26 -5.94
N GLY A 244 -0.31 -7.40 -5.98
CA GLY A 244 0.21 -8.06 -4.78
C GLY A 244 1.61 -7.56 -4.46
N ALA A 245 1.94 -7.40 -3.19
CA ALA A 245 3.29 -7.02 -2.73
C ALA A 245 4.30 -8.16 -2.87
N ASP A 246 3.83 -9.41 -3.03
CA ASP A 246 4.62 -10.59 -3.37
C ASP A 246 5.35 -10.49 -4.73
N ASP A 247 4.99 -9.52 -5.58
CA ASP A 247 5.70 -9.20 -6.83
C ASP A 247 6.08 -7.71 -6.91
N PRO A 248 7.20 -7.30 -6.26
CA PRO A 248 7.64 -5.90 -6.24
C PRO A 248 7.96 -5.32 -7.62
N LEU A 249 8.32 -6.16 -8.60
CA LEU A 249 8.61 -5.71 -9.97
C LEU A 249 7.34 -5.20 -10.65
N LYS A 250 6.21 -5.87 -10.45
CA LYS A 250 4.91 -5.43 -10.99
C LYS A 250 4.43 -4.10 -10.39
N ILE A 251 4.87 -3.75 -9.18
CA ILE A 251 4.57 -2.45 -8.55
C ILE A 251 5.48 -1.36 -9.12
N LYS A 252 6.80 -1.60 -9.18
CA LYS A 252 7.78 -0.62 -9.70
C LYS A 252 7.58 -0.24 -11.16
N SER A 253 7.04 -1.17 -11.94
CA SER A 253 6.77 -0.99 -13.37
C SER A 253 5.46 -0.27 -13.69
N ILE A 254 4.63 0.04 -12.69
CA ILE A 254 3.40 0.82 -12.94
C ILE A 254 3.79 2.23 -13.36
N LYS A 255 3.33 2.62 -14.55
CA LYS A 255 3.42 3.98 -15.05
C LYS A 255 2.06 4.37 -15.62
N PRO A 256 1.32 5.29 -14.96
CA PRO A 256 0.12 5.87 -15.53
C PRO A 256 0.39 6.51 -16.90
N GLU A 257 -0.59 6.45 -17.80
CA GLU A 257 -0.50 7.05 -19.14
C GLU A 257 -0.50 8.59 -19.09
N PHE A 258 -1.15 9.13 -18.06
CA PHE A 258 -1.16 10.54 -17.68
C PHE A 258 -1.27 10.64 -16.16
N GLY A 259 -1.08 11.83 -15.61
CA GLY A 259 -1.21 12.02 -14.16
C GLY A 259 -0.22 11.19 -13.36
N TYR A 260 -0.59 10.84 -12.13
CA TYR A 260 0.25 10.07 -11.20
C TYR A 260 -0.59 9.22 -10.25
N ILE A 261 0.05 8.28 -9.54
CA ILE A 261 -0.62 7.53 -8.46
C ILE A 261 -0.66 8.42 -7.22
N GLY A 262 -1.79 9.08 -7.00
CA GLY A 262 -2.04 9.94 -5.83
C GLY A 262 -2.82 9.24 -4.73
N ILE A 263 -3.33 8.03 -4.97
CA ILE A 263 -4.12 7.28 -3.99
C ILE A 263 -3.49 5.90 -3.84
N ILE A 264 -3.18 5.49 -2.62
CA ILE A 264 -2.69 4.14 -2.34
C ILE A 264 -3.47 3.53 -1.18
N TRP A 265 -3.80 2.24 -1.29
CA TRP A 265 -4.48 1.51 -0.25
C TRP A 265 -3.81 0.17 0.03
N PHE A 266 -3.35 -0.02 1.25
CA PHE A 266 -2.86 -1.29 1.79
C PHE A 266 -3.98 -1.97 2.60
N GLU A 267 -4.60 -2.99 2.01
CA GLU A 267 -5.60 -3.81 2.69
C GLU A 267 -4.94 -5.01 3.38
N GLU A 268 -5.39 -5.30 4.60
CA GLU A 268 -4.78 -6.30 5.50
C GLU A 268 -3.31 -5.97 5.73
N LEU A 269 -3.06 -4.75 6.19
CA LEU A 269 -1.74 -4.21 6.48
C LEU A 269 -0.89 -5.18 7.30
N ASP A 270 -1.47 -5.84 8.30
CA ASP A 270 -0.79 -6.79 9.20
C ASP A 270 -0.11 -7.97 8.48
N GLN A 271 -0.57 -8.32 7.28
CA GLN A 271 0.00 -9.42 6.48
C GLN A 271 1.24 -9.03 5.68
N PHE A 272 1.55 -7.73 5.58
CA PHE A 272 2.78 -7.28 4.93
C PHE A 272 4.01 -7.62 5.79
N ALA A 273 5.19 -7.60 5.19
CA ALA A 273 6.42 -8.05 5.85
C ALA A 273 6.93 -7.08 6.92
N GLY A 274 6.45 -5.82 6.92
CA GLY A 274 6.87 -4.80 7.87
C GLY A 274 6.87 -3.39 7.29
N PRO A 275 7.22 -2.37 8.10
CA PRO A 275 7.23 -0.96 7.69
C PRO A 275 8.14 -0.67 6.48
N GLU A 276 9.26 -1.38 6.35
CA GLU A 276 10.20 -1.20 5.23
C GLU A 276 9.60 -1.64 3.88
N GLU A 277 8.76 -2.68 3.85
CA GLU A 277 8.03 -3.08 2.63
C GLU A 277 7.04 -1.99 2.22
N ILE A 278 6.28 -1.46 3.17
CA ILE A 278 5.31 -0.39 2.96
C ILE A 278 6.01 0.86 2.41
N ARG A 279 7.07 1.31 3.09
CA ARG A 279 7.86 2.48 2.69
C ARG A 279 8.43 2.35 1.28
N SER A 280 8.99 1.18 0.95
CA SER A 280 9.55 0.89 -0.38
C SER A 280 8.49 0.97 -1.48
N ILE A 281 7.29 0.46 -1.21
CA ILE A 281 6.15 0.53 -2.14
C ILE A 281 5.67 1.98 -2.30
N GLU A 282 5.45 2.71 -1.20
CA GLU A 282 5.01 4.11 -1.22
C GLU A 282 5.97 4.98 -2.05
N GLN A 283 7.28 4.87 -1.82
CA GLN A 283 8.30 5.60 -2.58
C GLN A 283 8.34 5.23 -4.08
N SER A 284 7.99 3.99 -4.41
CA SER A 284 7.97 3.51 -5.79
C SER A 284 6.69 3.92 -6.53
N ALA A 285 5.56 3.98 -5.82
CA ALA A 285 4.25 4.25 -6.41
C ALA A 285 3.93 5.75 -6.47
N ILE A 286 4.09 6.48 -5.36
CA ILE A 286 3.70 7.88 -5.20
C ILE A 286 4.79 8.78 -5.78
N ARG A 287 4.77 9.00 -7.09
CA ARG A 287 5.75 9.83 -7.81
C ARG A 287 5.05 10.80 -8.75
N GLY A 288 5.46 12.07 -8.73
CA GLY A 288 5.10 13.05 -9.77
C GLY A 288 3.99 14.04 -9.43
N GLY A 289 3.41 13.99 -8.23
CA GLY A 289 2.45 14.99 -7.75
C GLY A 289 2.63 15.35 -6.28
N ASP A 290 2.06 16.49 -5.90
CA ASP A 290 2.27 17.13 -4.58
C ASP A 290 1.30 16.63 -3.49
N VAL A 291 0.24 15.92 -3.87
CA VAL A 291 -0.82 15.45 -2.97
C VAL A 291 -0.93 13.94 -3.06
N ALA A 292 -1.00 13.26 -1.92
CA ALA A 292 -1.25 11.84 -1.87
C ALA A 292 -2.21 11.48 -0.73
N TYR A 293 -2.97 10.42 -0.91
CA TYR A 293 -3.82 9.80 0.10
C TYR A 293 -3.37 8.36 0.31
N LYS A 294 -2.87 8.07 1.51
CA LYS A 294 -2.41 6.76 1.95
C LYS A 294 -3.44 6.16 2.88
N PHE A 295 -4.07 5.07 2.46
CA PHE A 295 -5.02 4.33 3.26
C PHE A 295 -4.38 3.02 3.73
N LYS A 296 -4.54 2.69 5.00
CA LYS A 296 -4.14 1.39 5.55
C LYS A 296 -5.28 0.84 6.39
N SER A 297 -5.74 -0.38 6.11
CA SER A 297 -6.80 -1.02 6.90
C SER A 297 -6.45 -2.44 7.26
N PHE A 298 -6.75 -2.83 8.49
CA PHE A 298 -6.48 -4.17 9.00
C PHE A 298 -7.28 -4.46 10.27
N ASN A 299 -7.35 -5.74 10.62
CA ASN A 299 -7.81 -6.15 11.94
C ASN A 299 -6.58 -6.34 12.84
N PRO A 300 -6.48 -5.62 13.96
CA PRO A 300 -5.31 -5.69 14.84
C PRO A 300 -4.99 -7.13 15.26
N PRO A 301 -3.79 -7.64 14.96
CA PRO A 301 -3.36 -8.93 15.46
C PRO A 301 -3.36 -8.94 16.98
N LYS A 302 -3.56 -10.13 17.58
CA LYS A 302 -3.61 -10.28 19.04
C LYS A 302 -2.37 -9.72 19.73
N SER A 303 -1.19 -10.02 19.19
CA SER A 303 0.10 -9.63 19.73
C SER A 303 0.33 -8.12 19.61
N LYS A 304 0.52 -7.45 20.75
CA LYS A 304 0.91 -6.02 20.79
C LYS A 304 2.23 -5.74 20.08
N ASN A 305 3.12 -6.74 20.01
CA ASN A 305 4.43 -6.65 19.37
C ASN A 305 4.36 -6.92 17.86
N ASN A 306 3.18 -7.20 17.31
CA ASN A 306 3.02 -7.27 15.87
C ASN A 306 3.34 -5.90 15.26
N TRP A 307 4.14 -5.90 14.20
CA TRP A 307 4.65 -4.67 13.59
C TRP A 307 3.55 -3.70 13.14
N ALA A 308 2.36 -4.17 12.75
CA ALA A 308 1.28 -3.28 12.31
C ALA A 308 0.61 -2.56 13.50
N ASN A 309 0.56 -3.22 14.66
CA ASN A 309 0.12 -2.60 15.91
C ASN A 309 1.15 -1.56 16.38
N GLU A 310 2.45 -1.92 16.34
CA GLU A 310 3.55 -1.00 16.65
C GLU A 310 3.54 0.20 15.68
N TYR A 311 3.41 -0.04 14.37
CA TYR A 311 3.36 0.98 13.33
C TYR A 311 2.25 2.00 13.59
N VAL A 312 1.03 1.56 13.86
CA VAL A 312 -0.09 2.48 14.15
C VAL A 312 0.15 3.28 15.43
N ALA A 313 0.70 2.64 16.47
CA ALA A 313 1.02 3.33 17.72
C ALA A 313 2.12 4.39 17.53
N GLU A 314 3.12 4.11 16.68
CA GLU A 314 4.16 5.07 16.28
C GLU A 314 3.58 6.19 15.41
N THR A 315 2.75 5.86 14.42
CA THR A 315 2.06 6.84 13.55
C THR A 315 1.22 7.81 14.38
N GLU A 316 0.41 7.31 15.31
CA GLU A 316 -0.44 8.15 16.18
C GLU A 316 0.38 9.08 17.09
N ARG A 317 1.57 8.65 17.51
CA ARG A 317 2.46 9.42 18.39
C ARG A 317 3.29 10.44 17.64
N ASP A 318 3.82 10.07 16.48
CA ASP A 318 4.96 10.75 15.85
C ASP A 318 4.62 11.37 14.47
N ASN A 319 3.50 10.99 13.83
CA ASN A 319 3.13 11.48 12.49
C ASN A 319 1.92 12.45 12.54
N PRO A 320 2.15 13.78 12.52
CA PRO A 320 1.07 14.76 12.57
C PRO A 320 0.25 14.85 11.29
N ASP A 321 0.69 14.20 10.19
CA ASP A 321 -0.01 14.15 8.91
C ASP A 321 -0.84 12.87 8.74
N ALA A 322 -1.02 12.11 9.83
CA ALA A 322 -1.80 10.89 9.86
C ALA A 322 -3.01 10.99 10.80
N VAL A 323 -4.09 10.30 10.43
CA VAL A 323 -5.26 10.08 11.27
C VAL A 323 -5.43 8.59 11.50
N VAL A 324 -5.39 8.18 12.77
CA VAL A 324 -5.74 6.80 13.18
C VAL A 324 -7.19 6.77 13.62
N TYR A 325 -8.03 5.99 12.95
CA TYR A 325 -9.44 5.82 13.30
C TYR A 325 -9.76 4.37 13.62
N ARG A 326 -10.03 4.12 14.92
CA ARG A 326 -10.43 2.81 15.44
C ARG A 326 -11.94 2.64 15.34
N SER A 327 -12.38 1.55 14.73
CA SER A 327 -13.80 1.23 14.54
C SER A 327 -14.12 -0.20 14.93
N THR A 328 -15.35 -0.42 15.40
CA THR A 328 -15.90 -1.72 15.77
C THR A 328 -17.24 -1.92 15.07
N TYR A 329 -17.80 -3.13 15.16
CA TYR A 329 -19.15 -3.39 14.66
C TYR A 329 -20.24 -2.57 15.37
N LYS A 330 -19.95 -2.02 16.56
CA LYS A 330 -20.89 -1.20 17.35
C LYS A 330 -21.08 0.20 16.76
N ASP A 331 -20.16 0.64 15.91
CA ASP A 331 -20.21 1.93 15.21
C ASP A 331 -21.02 1.85 13.91
N VAL A 332 -21.57 0.68 13.60
CA VAL A 332 -22.25 0.36 12.34
C VAL A 332 -23.72 0.05 12.62
N PRO A 333 -24.66 0.54 11.79
CA PRO A 333 -26.07 0.19 11.91
C PRO A 333 -26.26 -1.35 11.95
N PRO A 334 -26.88 -1.92 13.00
CA PRO A 334 -27.00 -3.38 13.15
C PRO A 334 -27.68 -4.07 11.97
N GLU A 335 -28.61 -3.39 11.30
CA GLU A 335 -29.30 -3.87 10.10
C GLU A 335 -28.37 -4.13 8.91
N TRP A 336 -27.20 -3.50 8.85
CA TRP A 336 -26.20 -3.75 7.79
C TRP A 336 -25.41 -5.03 8.02
N LEU A 337 -25.22 -5.41 9.29
CA LEU A 337 -24.47 -6.60 9.70
C LEU A 337 -25.36 -7.84 9.76
N GLY A 338 -26.63 -7.65 10.09
CA GLY A 338 -27.63 -8.69 10.25
C GLY A 338 -27.58 -9.35 11.63
N GLN A 339 -28.75 -9.82 12.08
CA GLN A 339 -28.93 -10.35 13.45
C GLN A 339 -27.97 -11.49 13.78
N LYS A 340 -27.71 -12.40 12.83
CA LYS A 340 -26.79 -13.52 13.05
C LYS A 340 -25.37 -13.08 13.41
N PHE A 341 -24.85 -12.03 12.75
CA PHE A 341 -23.52 -11.50 13.07
C PHE A 341 -23.47 -10.99 14.51
N ILE A 342 -24.51 -10.27 14.92
CA ILE A 342 -24.64 -9.74 16.28
C ILE A 342 -24.72 -10.88 17.29
N ASP A 343 -25.52 -11.91 17.02
CA ASP A 343 -25.66 -13.08 17.89
C ASP A 343 -24.34 -13.84 18.04
N ASP A 344 -23.60 -14.03 16.95
CA ASP A 344 -22.29 -14.71 16.95
C ASP A 344 -21.25 -13.90 17.75
N ALA A 345 -21.24 -12.57 17.61
CA ALA A 345 -20.39 -11.67 18.39
C ALA A 345 -20.72 -11.74 19.90
N GLU A 346 -22.00 -11.69 20.25
CA GLU A 346 -22.49 -11.75 21.63
C GLU A 346 -22.27 -13.12 22.27
N HIS A 347 -22.37 -14.19 21.48
CA HIS A 347 -22.02 -15.53 21.94
C HIS A 347 -20.52 -15.62 22.24
N LEU A 348 -19.66 -15.16 21.32
CA LEU A 348 -18.20 -15.16 21.54
C LEU A 348 -17.83 -14.34 22.78
N ARG A 349 -18.46 -13.18 22.98
CA ARG A 349 -18.27 -12.33 24.17
C ARG A 349 -18.50 -13.08 25.47
N LYS A 350 -19.46 -14.00 25.51
CA LYS A 350 -19.78 -14.80 26.70
C LYS A 350 -18.82 -15.98 26.90
N ILE A 351 -18.42 -16.66 25.82
CA ILE A 351 -17.63 -17.89 25.92
C ILE A 351 -16.12 -17.65 25.93
N ASN A 352 -15.65 -16.56 25.30
CA ASN A 352 -14.25 -16.20 25.19
C ASN A 352 -14.10 -14.66 25.06
N PRO A 353 -14.17 -13.93 26.19
CA PRO A 353 -14.09 -12.47 26.20
C PRO A 353 -12.81 -11.90 25.55
N GLU A 354 -11.67 -12.57 25.72
CA GLU A 354 -10.40 -12.16 25.12
C GLU A 354 -10.42 -12.29 23.59
N ALA A 355 -10.93 -13.42 23.05
CA ALA A 355 -11.08 -13.55 21.61
C ALA A 355 -12.07 -12.53 21.04
N TYR A 356 -13.17 -12.25 21.76
CA TYR A 356 -14.12 -11.22 21.37
C TYR A 356 -13.49 -9.82 21.32
N GLU A 357 -12.76 -9.44 22.36
CA GLU A 357 -12.14 -8.13 22.46
C GLU A 357 -11.09 -7.91 21.35
N ASN A 358 -10.40 -8.95 20.90
CA ASN A 358 -9.56 -8.86 19.70
C ASN A 358 -10.37 -8.83 18.40
N GLU A 359 -11.22 -9.84 18.18
CA GLU A 359 -11.84 -10.05 16.87
C GLU A 359 -12.92 -9.02 16.55
N TYR A 360 -13.70 -8.58 17.54
CA TYR A 360 -14.85 -7.68 17.34
C TYR A 360 -14.59 -6.26 17.83
N ASP A 361 -13.86 -6.09 18.94
CA ASP A 361 -13.49 -4.76 19.42
C ASP A 361 -12.16 -4.26 18.82
N GLY A 362 -11.40 -5.12 18.14
CA GLY A 362 -10.18 -4.72 17.45
C GLY A 362 -9.04 -4.35 18.39
N VAL A 363 -9.01 -4.91 19.60
CA VAL A 363 -7.96 -4.62 20.59
C VAL A 363 -6.85 -5.66 20.47
N ALA A 364 -5.60 -5.20 20.41
CA ALA A 364 -4.43 -6.06 20.57
C ALA A 364 -4.28 -6.44 22.06
N ASN A 365 -5.08 -7.41 22.50
CA ASN A 365 -5.18 -7.82 23.90
C ASN A 365 -4.41 -9.11 24.22
N GLY A 366 -3.84 -9.77 23.21
CA GLY A 366 -3.07 -10.97 23.41
C GLY A 366 -1.60 -10.66 23.74
N SER A 367 -1.09 -11.37 24.74
CA SER A 367 0.26 -11.97 24.67
C SER A 367 0.24 -13.32 23.94
N GLY A 368 -0.94 -13.74 23.44
CA GLY A 368 -1.39 -15.13 23.33
C GLY A 368 -0.76 -16.04 22.28
N GLY A 369 0.51 -15.83 21.97
CA GLY A 369 1.41 -16.81 21.38
C GLY A 369 2.76 -16.87 22.09
N ASN A 370 3.09 -15.93 22.98
CA ASN A 370 4.40 -15.84 23.60
C ASN A 370 4.72 -17.12 24.36
N VAL A 371 5.87 -17.70 24.03
CA VAL A 371 6.40 -18.86 24.75
C VAL A 371 6.70 -18.47 26.19
N PHE A 372 7.18 -17.25 26.45
CA PHE A 372 7.50 -16.77 27.80
C PHE A 372 6.46 -15.75 28.29
N GLU A 373 5.60 -16.18 29.20
CA GLU A 373 4.50 -15.36 29.72
C GLU A 373 4.87 -14.58 30.99
N TYR A 374 5.76 -15.11 31.83
CA TYR A 374 6.15 -14.50 33.10
C TYR A 374 7.37 -13.59 32.93
N LEU A 375 7.12 -12.34 32.51
CA LEU A 375 8.19 -11.35 32.28
C LEU A 375 8.05 -10.15 33.23
N GLU A 376 9.16 -9.77 33.89
CA GLU A 376 9.28 -8.53 34.67
C GLU A 376 10.26 -7.58 33.97
N LEU A 377 9.71 -6.61 33.24
CA LEU A 377 10.49 -5.65 32.46
C LEU A 377 10.81 -4.43 33.34
N ARG A 378 12.00 -4.39 33.94
CA ARG A 378 12.42 -3.32 34.86
C ARG A 378 13.93 -3.12 34.87
N GLU A 379 14.37 -1.98 35.38
CA GLU A 379 15.78 -1.73 35.66
C GLU A 379 16.30 -2.71 36.72
N ILE A 380 17.52 -3.22 36.50
CA ILE A 380 18.28 -4.04 37.45
C ILE A 380 19.51 -3.22 37.86
N THR A 381 19.57 -2.84 39.13
CA THR A 381 20.60 -1.94 39.65
C THR A 381 21.93 -2.67 39.88
N ASP A 382 23.06 -1.96 39.82
CA ASP A 382 24.37 -2.54 40.14
C ASP A 382 24.44 -3.02 41.61
N GLU A 383 23.69 -2.38 42.51
CA GLU A 383 23.57 -2.81 43.91
C GLU A 383 22.86 -4.16 44.03
N GLU A 384 21.76 -4.39 43.30
CA GLU A 384 21.10 -5.70 43.23
C GLU A 384 22.07 -6.76 42.70
N ILE A 385 22.80 -6.46 41.61
CA ILE A 385 23.76 -7.38 40.99
C ILE A 385 24.90 -7.72 41.96
N SER A 386 25.38 -6.75 42.75
CA SER A 386 26.48 -6.98 43.70
C SER A 386 26.17 -8.02 44.79
N ARG A 387 24.89 -8.33 45.01
CA ARG A 387 24.40 -9.30 46.01
C ARG A 387 24.10 -10.68 45.39
N MET A 388 24.24 -10.82 44.07
CA MET A 388 23.97 -12.07 43.35
C MET A 388 25.18 -13.01 43.41
N ASP A 389 25.03 -14.15 44.06
CA ASP A 389 26.11 -15.10 44.38
C ASP A 389 26.08 -16.39 43.53
N ARG A 390 25.07 -16.53 42.66
CA ARG A 390 24.86 -17.73 41.82
C ARG A 390 24.63 -17.35 40.37
N ILE A 391 25.74 -17.20 39.65
CA ILE A 391 25.73 -16.81 38.24
C ILE A 391 25.68 -18.04 37.34
N TYR A 392 24.88 -17.93 36.28
CA TYR A 392 24.75 -18.90 35.20
C TYR A 392 25.03 -18.21 33.87
N GLN A 393 25.90 -18.82 33.08
CA GLN A 393 26.38 -18.26 31.83
C GLN A 393 26.22 -19.25 30.69
N GLY A 394 25.76 -18.74 29.56
CA GLY A 394 25.48 -19.52 28.37
C GLY A 394 26.02 -18.89 27.10
N VAL A 395 26.40 -19.72 26.15
CA VAL A 395 26.81 -19.29 24.80
C VAL A 395 26.10 -20.12 23.74
N ASP A 396 25.43 -19.45 22.81
CA ASP A 396 25.01 -20.02 21.53
C ASP A 396 25.95 -19.52 20.42
N TRP A 397 26.56 -20.45 19.69
CA TRP A 397 27.52 -20.11 18.64
C TRP A 397 26.79 -19.70 17.36
N GLY A 398 27.26 -18.64 16.69
CA GLY A 398 26.73 -18.20 15.40
C GLY A 398 27.72 -17.34 14.62
N TRP A 399 27.58 -17.33 13.29
CA TRP A 399 28.47 -16.58 12.39
C TRP A 399 27.74 -15.65 11.42
N TYR A 400 27.09 -16.20 10.39
CA TYR A 400 26.17 -15.51 9.46
C TYR A 400 25.44 -16.59 8.63
N PRO A 401 24.10 -16.53 8.51
CA PRO A 401 23.19 -15.47 8.98
C PRO A 401 22.95 -15.46 10.50
N ASP A 402 23.20 -16.56 11.19
CA ASP A 402 23.04 -16.69 12.65
C ASP A 402 24.00 -15.78 13.43
N LYS A 403 23.62 -15.42 14.65
CA LYS A 403 24.40 -14.52 15.52
C LYS A 403 25.00 -15.30 16.69
N TYR A 404 26.17 -14.87 17.13
CA TYR A 404 26.73 -15.31 18.41
C TYR A 404 25.94 -14.64 19.54
N ALA A 405 25.57 -15.41 20.56
CA ALA A 405 24.89 -14.92 21.74
C ALA A 405 25.55 -15.45 23.02
N PHE A 406 25.97 -14.53 23.88
CA PHE A 406 26.35 -14.80 25.27
C PHE A 406 25.32 -14.16 26.19
N ILE A 407 24.93 -14.87 27.25
CA ILE A 407 24.06 -14.34 28.30
C ILE A 407 24.64 -14.66 29.67
N ARG A 408 24.73 -13.64 30.54
CA ARG A 408 25.05 -13.77 31.95
C ARG A 408 23.78 -13.53 32.77
N SER A 409 23.47 -14.45 33.67
CA SER A 409 22.23 -14.41 34.44
C SER A 409 22.42 -14.86 35.88
N TYR A 410 21.47 -14.49 36.75
CA TYR A 410 21.37 -14.96 38.12
C TYR A 410 20.02 -15.66 38.32
N TYR A 411 20.00 -16.73 39.11
CA TYR A 411 18.78 -17.45 39.43
C TYR A 411 18.47 -17.41 40.92
N ASP A 412 17.36 -16.75 41.25
CA ASP A 412 16.72 -16.79 42.55
C ASP A 412 15.75 -17.99 42.59
N SER A 413 16.26 -19.10 43.11
CA SER A 413 15.46 -20.34 43.26
C SER A 413 14.39 -20.25 44.36
N HIS A 414 14.40 -19.22 45.22
CA HIS A 414 13.35 -19.08 46.23
C HIS A 414 12.09 -18.47 45.63
N HIS A 415 12.27 -17.52 44.71
CA HIS A 415 11.18 -16.82 44.02
C HIS A 415 10.97 -17.27 42.57
N GLU A 416 11.72 -18.27 42.11
CA GLU A 416 11.68 -18.79 40.73
C GLU A 416 11.94 -17.69 39.67
N LYS A 417 12.91 -16.80 39.96
CA LYS A 417 13.24 -15.65 39.10
C LYS A 417 14.62 -15.77 38.47
N ILE A 418 14.68 -15.53 37.16
CA ILE A 418 15.93 -15.41 36.41
C ILE A 418 16.16 -13.94 36.09
N TYR A 419 17.30 -13.39 36.51
CA TYR A 419 17.71 -12.02 36.23
C TYR A 419 18.74 -12.02 35.10
N LEU A 420 18.47 -11.29 34.01
CA LEU A 420 19.40 -11.16 32.90
C LEU A 420 20.32 -9.96 33.15
N ILE A 421 21.60 -10.24 33.44
CA ILE A 421 22.56 -9.26 33.98
C ILE A 421 23.27 -8.52 32.85
N ASP A 422 23.78 -9.26 31.87
CA ASP A 422 24.51 -8.69 30.74
C ASP A 422 24.52 -9.67 29.57
N GLU A 423 24.73 -9.16 28.35
CA GLU A 423 24.73 -9.95 27.13
C GLU A 423 25.83 -9.50 26.15
N ASN A 424 26.24 -10.39 25.27
CA ASN A 424 27.01 -10.04 24.09
C ASN A 424 26.42 -10.72 22.87
N TYR A 425 25.96 -9.92 21.92
CA TYR A 425 25.16 -10.38 20.79
C TYR A 425 25.70 -9.78 19.49
N VAL A 426 26.45 -10.57 18.74
CA VAL A 426 27.27 -10.08 17.62
C VAL A 426 27.27 -11.02 16.43
N ASN A 427 27.58 -10.49 15.25
CA ASN A 427 27.57 -11.22 13.97
C ASN A 427 29.00 -11.18 13.36
N LYS A 428 29.39 -12.21 12.58
CA LYS A 428 30.72 -12.33 11.92
C LYS A 428 31.92 -12.01 12.84
N THR A 429 31.83 -12.38 14.11
CA THR A 429 32.85 -12.03 15.11
C THR A 429 33.65 -13.27 15.52
N PRO A 430 34.99 -13.28 15.34
CA PRO A 430 35.82 -14.43 15.71
C PRO A 430 35.78 -14.74 17.21
N ASN A 431 35.90 -16.02 17.57
CA ASN A 431 35.97 -16.51 18.96
C ASN A 431 36.95 -15.73 19.84
N LYS A 432 38.10 -15.33 19.27
CA LYS A 432 39.09 -14.51 19.98
C LYS A 432 38.50 -13.20 20.50
N LYS A 433 37.70 -12.49 19.70
CA LYS A 433 37.12 -11.20 20.09
C LYS A 433 36.01 -11.37 21.11
N THR A 434 35.20 -12.43 21.00
CA THR A 434 34.15 -12.70 21.99
C THR A 434 34.74 -13.15 23.32
N ALA A 435 35.83 -13.92 23.31
CA ALA A 435 36.61 -14.26 24.49
C ALA A 435 37.27 -13.04 25.16
N GLU A 436 37.91 -12.17 24.38
CA GLU A 436 38.48 -10.91 24.87
C GLU A 436 37.41 -10.02 25.55
N TRP A 437 36.18 -10.01 25.01
CA TRP A 437 35.06 -9.30 25.63
C TRP A 437 34.72 -9.93 26.99
N ILE A 438 34.54 -11.25 27.09
CA ILE A 438 34.22 -11.95 28.35
C ILE A 438 35.25 -11.60 29.43
N ILE A 439 36.54 -11.71 29.12
CA ILE A 439 37.64 -11.41 30.05
C ILE A 439 37.66 -9.93 30.44
N LYS A 440 37.47 -9.02 29.46
CA LYS A 440 37.47 -7.57 29.72
C LYS A 440 36.41 -7.16 30.73
N TYR A 441 35.24 -7.79 30.70
CA TYR A 441 34.14 -7.50 31.63
C TYR A 441 34.19 -8.36 32.92
N GLY A 442 35.21 -9.24 33.06
CA GLY A 442 35.39 -10.08 34.24
C GLY A 442 34.37 -11.21 34.35
N TYR A 443 33.87 -11.71 33.22
CA TYR A 443 32.87 -12.76 33.14
C TYR A 443 33.47 -14.17 32.98
N ASP A 444 34.78 -14.28 33.12
CA ASP A 444 35.56 -15.52 33.20
C ASP A 444 35.56 -16.14 34.62
N ASP A 445 34.81 -15.55 35.55
CA ASP A 445 34.70 -15.93 36.96
C ASP A 445 33.79 -17.14 37.22
N TYR A 446 32.86 -17.45 36.32
CA TYR A 446 31.99 -18.63 36.39
C TYR A 446 32.10 -19.49 35.13
N LEU A 447 31.73 -20.77 35.27
CA LEU A 447 31.62 -21.70 34.16
C LEU A 447 30.62 -21.20 33.11
N ILE A 448 31.02 -21.23 31.84
CA ILE A 448 30.20 -20.94 30.68
C ILE A 448 29.81 -22.26 30.00
N THR A 449 28.52 -22.51 29.86
CA THR A 449 28.01 -23.66 29.11
C THR A 449 27.67 -23.24 27.69
N CYS A 450 28.40 -23.79 26.73
CA CYS A 450 28.31 -23.42 25.32
C CYS A 450 27.55 -24.47 24.52
N ASP A 451 26.99 -24.07 23.38
CA ASP A 451 26.50 -25.02 22.38
C ASP A 451 27.57 -26.08 22.04
N SER A 452 27.14 -27.34 22.01
CA SER A 452 27.97 -28.51 21.75
C SER A 452 28.15 -28.86 20.28
N ASN A 453 27.45 -28.16 19.36
CA ASN A 453 27.62 -28.39 17.92
C ASN A 453 29.00 -27.92 17.43
N GLU A 454 29.66 -27.01 18.16
CA GLU A 454 30.97 -26.46 17.79
C GLU A 454 32.03 -26.68 18.89
N ASN A 455 32.38 -27.95 19.13
CA ASN A 455 33.39 -28.33 20.13
C ASN A 455 34.76 -27.64 19.95
N LYS A 456 35.08 -27.21 18.72
CA LYS A 456 36.29 -26.44 18.45
C LYS A 456 36.25 -25.07 19.13
N SER A 457 35.13 -24.34 19.05
CA SER A 457 34.94 -23.04 19.70
C SER A 457 35.02 -23.14 21.22
N VAL A 458 34.53 -24.23 21.80
CA VAL A 458 34.68 -24.50 23.24
C VAL A 458 36.14 -24.67 23.64
N ASN A 459 36.94 -25.38 22.83
CA ASN A 459 38.37 -25.52 23.08
C ASN A 459 39.12 -24.19 22.87
N ASP A 460 38.75 -23.40 21.87
CA ASP A 460 39.32 -22.06 21.67
C ASP A 460 39.14 -21.19 22.93
N TYR A 461 37.96 -21.22 23.56
CA TYR A 461 37.69 -20.50 24.81
C TYR A 461 38.57 -20.99 25.96
N ARG A 462 38.73 -22.31 26.10
CA ARG A 462 39.61 -22.91 27.13
C ARG A 462 41.07 -22.53 26.93
N ASP A 463 41.54 -22.55 25.68
CA ASP A 463 42.90 -22.16 25.32
C ASP A 463 43.16 -20.67 25.62
N MET A 464 42.10 -19.85 25.67
CA MET A 464 42.14 -18.44 26.06
C MET A 464 41.90 -18.21 27.57
N GLY A 465 41.83 -19.27 28.37
CA GLY A 465 41.69 -19.20 29.83
C GLY A 465 40.25 -19.09 30.34
N ILE A 466 39.25 -19.20 29.47
CA ILE A 466 37.84 -19.16 29.87
C ILE A 466 37.40 -20.54 30.35
N LEU A 467 36.75 -20.56 31.52
CA LEU A 467 36.09 -21.75 32.07
C LEU A 467 34.87 -22.11 31.21
N ALA A 468 35.07 -22.86 30.12
CA ALA A 468 34.02 -23.25 29.20
C ALA A 468 33.76 -24.78 29.20
N ARG A 469 32.51 -25.18 29.01
CA ARG A 469 32.12 -26.57 28.71
C ARG A 469 31.09 -26.63 27.60
N ALA A 470 31.06 -27.73 26.87
CA ALA A 470 29.99 -28.02 25.92
C ALA A 470 28.74 -28.52 26.67
N ALA A 471 27.57 -28.07 26.23
CA ALA A 471 26.27 -28.52 26.72
C ALA A 471 26.05 -30.02 26.48
N ILE A 472 25.29 -30.66 27.37
CA ILE A 472 24.94 -32.09 27.27
C ILE A 472 23.62 -32.21 26.52
N LYS A 473 23.69 -32.54 25.22
CA LYS A 473 22.50 -32.74 24.38
C LYS A 473 21.97 -34.17 24.50
N GLY A 474 20.84 -34.34 25.20
CA GLY A 474 20.03 -35.56 25.19
C GLY A 474 18.77 -35.41 24.32
N PRO A 475 18.09 -36.52 23.94
CA PRO A 475 16.79 -36.47 23.29
C PRO A 475 15.79 -35.64 24.12
N GLY A 476 15.16 -34.63 23.50
CA GLY A 476 14.19 -33.75 24.16
C GLY A 476 14.79 -32.62 25.02
N SER A 477 16.12 -32.48 25.12
CA SER A 477 16.77 -31.42 25.91
C SER A 477 16.33 -30.01 25.55
N VAL A 478 16.03 -29.76 24.27
CA VAL A 478 15.47 -28.48 23.81
C VAL A 478 14.10 -28.23 24.43
N GLU A 479 13.20 -29.21 24.29
CA GLU A 479 11.83 -29.10 24.80
C GLU A 479 11.78 -28.93 26.31
N TYR A 480 12.58 -29.70 27.05
CA TYR A 480 12.70 -29.57 28.51
C TYR A 480 13.27 -28.22 28.92
N GLY A 481 14.29 -27.72 28.21
CA GLY A 481 14.88 -26.41 28.49
C GLY A 481 13.88 -25.28 28.33
N PHE A 482 13.09 -25.30 27.25
CA PHE A 482 12.01 -24.34 27.08
C PHE A 482 10.97 -24.46 28.20
N LYS A 483 10.43 -25.66 28.46
CA LYS A 483 9.43 -25.87 29.53
C LYS A 483 9.92 -25.39 30.89
N TRP A 484 11.19 -25.64 31.21
CA TRP A 484 11.78 -25.20 32.48
C TRP A 484 11.84 -23.68 32.57
N LEU A 485 12.30 -23.00 31.51
CA LEU A 485 12.34 -21.54 31.45
C LEU A 485 10.93 -20.91 31.49
N GLN A 486 9.96 -21.52 30.83
CA GLN A 486 8.55 -21.08 30.87
C GLN A 486 7.96 -21.12 32.29
N GLY A 487 8.47 -22.00 33.15
CA GLY A 487 8.09 -22.06 34.55
C GLY A 487 8.76 -21.02 35.44
N LYS A 488 9.54 -20.07 34.90
CA LYS A 488 10.26 -19.03 35.66
C LYS A 488 9.79 -17.65 35.27
N THR A 489 9.87 -16.72 36.22
CA THR A 489 9.75 -15.29 35.91
C THR A 489 11.10 -14.77 35.43
N ILE A 490 11.16 -14.21 34.22
CA ILE A 490 12.38 -13.64 33.65
C ILE A 490 12.35 -12.12 33.85
N VAL A 491 13.31 -11.62 34.62
CA VAL A 491 13.50 -10.19 34.89
C VAL A 491 14.50 -9.63 33.87
N ILE A 492 14.04 -8.67 33.07
CA ILE A 492 14.81 -8.13 31.94
C ILE A 492 14.95 -6.61 32.07
N ASP A 493 16.18 -6.15 32.17
CA ASP A 493 16.54 -4.74 32.01
C ASP A 493 16.97 -4.48 30.56
N ARG A 494 16.08 -3.85 29.77
CA ARG A 494 16.31 -3.55 28.35
C ARG A 494 17.59 -2.72 28.11
N ARG A 495 18.07 -1.95 29.10
CA ARG A 495 19.30 -1.15 28.95
C ARG A 495 20.55 -2.02 29.00
N ARG A 496 20.49 -3.14 29.75
CA ARG A 496 21.60 -4.10 29.88
C ARG A 496 21.50 -5.20 28.84
N THR A 497 20.30 -5.74 28.63
CA THR A 497 20.06 -6.91 27.78
C THR A 497 19.00 -6.63 26.69
N PRO A 498 19.27 -5.67 25.77
CA PRO A 498 18.32 -5.28 24.72
C PRO A 498 17.99 -6.39 23.73
N ASN A 499 18.92 -7.30 23.42
CA ASN A 499 18.68 -8.42 22.50
C ASN A 499 17.90 -9.53 23.19
N ALA A 500 18.19 -9.83 24.46
CA ALA A 500 17.37 -10.72 25.27
C ALA A 500 15.93 -10.22 25.39
N TYR A 501 15.75 -8.92 25.64
CA TYR A 501 14.44 -8.27 25.61
C TYR A 501 13.73 -8.54 24.29
N ASN A 502 14.39 -8.29 23.15
CA ASN A 502 13.80 -8.45 21.84
C ASN A 502 13.42 -9.90 21.53
N GLU A 503 14.32 -10.86 21.76
CA GLU A 503 14.03 -12.28 21.47
C GLU A 503 12.94 -12.80 22.40
N ILE A 504 13.10 -12.68 23.72
CA ILE A 504 12.20 -13.31 24.70
C ILE A 504 10.78 -12.74 24.62
N THR A 505 10.63 -11.42 24.44
CA THR A 505 9.29 -10.78 24.39
C THR A 505 8.54 -11.04 23.09
N LYS A 506 9.24 -11.43 22.02
CA LYS A 506 8.68 -11.64 20.67
C LYS A 506 8.61 -13.13 20.27
N TYR A 507 9.20 -14.03 21.06
CA TYR A 507 9.22 -15.45 20.74
C TYR A 507 7.83 -16.07 20.95
N GLU A 508 7.16 -16.40 19.86
CA GLU A 508 5.77 -16.88 19.85
C GLU A 508 5.64 -18.27 19.24
N TYR A 509 4.79 -19.12 19.82
CA TYR A 509 4.41 -20.39 19.20
C TYR A 509 3.93 -20.20 17.76
N ALA A 510 4.39 -21.10 16.86
CA ALA A 510 3.90 -21.14 15.49
C ALA A 510 2.39 -21.45 15.48
N ARG A 511 1.67 -20.89 14.52
CA ARG A 511 0.24 -21.15 14.31
C ARG A 511 0.01 -21.87 13.00
N ASP A 512 -0.98 -22.77 12.99
CA ASP A 512 -1.45 -23.39 11.76
C ASP A 512 -2.30 -22.41 10.92
N LYS A 513 -2.74 -22.89 9.75
CA LYS A 513 -3.58 -22.10 8.82
C LYS A 513 -4.94 -21.71 9.40
N ASP A 514 -5.39 -22.43 10.42
CA ASP A 514 -6.67 -22.22 11.10
C ASP A 514 -6.50 -21.34 12.35
N GLY A 515 -5.26 -20.89 12.66
CA GLY A 515 -4.93 -20.00 13.77
C GLY A 515 -4.65 -20.71 15.10
N ASN A 516 -4.65 -22.04 15.14
CA ASN A 516 -4.35 -22.82 16.34
C ASN A 516 -2.84 -22.85 16.60
N VAL A 517 -2.47 -22.82 17.88
CA VAL A 517 -1.07 -23.00 18.30
C VAL A 517 -0.60 -24.40 17.92
N MET A 518 0.48 -24.48 17.14
CA MET A 518 1.12 -25.73 16.78
C MET A 518 1.93 -26.26 17.98
N SER A 519 1.97 -27.59 18.11
CA SER A 519 2.82 -28.24 19.08
C SER A 519 4.29 -28.10 18.69
N GLY A 520 5.14 -27.70 19.65
CA GLY A 520 6.57 -27.50 19.42
C GLY A 520 6.95 -26.01 19.43
N TYR A 521 8.25 -25.73 19.39
CA TYR A 521 8.77 -24.38 19.36
C TYR A 521 9.07 -23.97 17.91
N PRO A 522 8.80 -22.71 17.52
CA PRO A 522 8.91 -22.26 16.14
C PRO A 522 10.35 -22.36 15.61
N GLU A 523 10.51 -22.99 14.44
CA GLU A 523 11.77 -22.94 13.69
C GLU A 523 11.82 -21.65 12.85
N GLY A 524 12.93 -20.92 12.91
CA GLY A 524 13.17 -19.71 12.09
C GLY A 524 12.82 -18.37 12.75
N GLN A 525 12.37 -18.35 14.01
CA GLN A 525 12.40 -17.14 14.84
C GLN A 525 13.79 -16.98 15.48
N GLU A 526 14.21 -15.74 15.75
CA GLU A 526 15.48 -15.49 16.45
C GLU A 526 15.40 -16.04 17.88
N ASP A 527 16.25 -17.03 18.20
CA ASP A 527 16.26 -17.71 19.50
C ASP A 527 17.67 -17.87 20.11
N HIS A 528 18.66 -17.10 19.65
CA HIS A 528 20.06 -17.29 20.04
C HIS A 528 20.32 -17.02 21.53
N ILE A 529 19.75 -15.95 22.11
CA ILE A 529 19.79 -15.69 23.56
C ILE A 529 18.99 -16.77 24.30
N ILE A 530 17.83 -17.18 23.78
CA ILE A 530 17.01 -18.21 24.40
C ILE A 530 17.77 -19.55 24.45
N ALA A 531 18.47 -19.92 23.38
CA ALA A 531 19.34 -21.09 23.32
C ALA A 531 20.50 -20.98 24.31
N ALA A 532 21.20 -19.83 24.34
CA ALA A 532 22.26 -19.55 25.30
C ALA A 532 21.74 -19.71 26.75
N LEU A 533 20.56 -19.16 27.06
CA LEU A 533 19.94 -19.26 28.38
C LEU A 533 19.59 -20.71 28.72
N ARG A 534 19.06 -21.50 27.76
CA ARG A 534 18.83 -22.93 27.97
C ARG A 534 20.13 -23.67 28.31
N TYR A 535 21.23 -23.39 27.63
CA TYR A 535 22.53 -24.00 27.95
C TYR A 535 23.02 -23.59 29.34
N ALA A 536 22.86 -22.33 29.73
CA ALA A 536 23.23 -21.85 31.06
C ALA A 536 22.55 -22.63 32.20
N TYR A 537 21.31 -23.08 31.97
CA TYR A 537 20.47 -23.76 32.96
C TYR A 537 20.33 -25.27 32.75
N GLU A 538 21.14 -25.89 31.89
CA GLU A 538 20.98 -27.30 31.53
C GLU A 538 20.98 -28.27 32.71
N ASP A 539 21.77 -27.95 33.75
CA ASP A 539 21.89 -28.80 34.95
C ASP A 539 20.57 -28.91 35.73
N PHE A 540 19.64 -27.97 35.57
CA PHE A 540 18.36 -27.97 36.26
C PHE A 540 17.34 -28.90 35.62
N PHE A 541 17.35 -29.02 34.29
CA PHE A 541 16.38 -29.84 33.56
C PHE A 541 16.96 -31.17 33.03
N ASN A 542 18.28 -31.39 33.11
CA ASN A 542 18.91 -32.67 32.79
C ASN A 542 18.99 -33.65 33.98
N ARG A 543 18.75 -33.20 35.23
CA ARG A 543 18.77 -34.08 36.41
C ARG A 543 17.48 -34.90 36.53
N ARG A 544 17.58 -36.24 36.43
CA ARG A 544 16.47 -37.17 36.72
C ARG A 544 15.96 -36.94 38.16
N GLY A 545 14.72 -36.48 38.30
CA GLY A 545 14.05 -36.32 39.60
C GLY A 545 13.26 -35.03 39.78
N ASN A 546 13.52 -34.00 38.97
CA ASN A 546 12.67 -32.81 38.87
C ASN A 546 11.73 -32.97 37.68
N SER A 547 10.64 -33.70 37.86
CA SER A 547 9.50 -33.60 36.94
C SER A 547 8.92 -32.19 37.07
N ALA A 548 9.00 -31.43 35.98
CA ALA A 548 8.28 -30.17 35.78
C ALA A 548 6.76 -30.39 35.90
#